data_AF-A0A1F8J474-F1
#
_entry.id   AF-A0A1F8J474-F1
#
_cell.length_a   1.000
_cell.length_b   1.000
_cell.length_c   1.000
_cell.angle_alpha   90.00
_cell.angle_beta   90.00
_cell.angle_gamma   90.00
#
_symmetry.space_group_name_H-M   'P 1'
#
loop_
_entity.id
_entity.type
_entity.pdbx_description
1 polymer ?
#
loop_
_entity_poly.entity_id
_entity_poly.type
_entity_poly.pdbx_seq_one_letter_code
_entity_poly.pdbx_strand_id
1 'polypeptide(L)'
;MSSSPCRENPKKILIITSSGGGGLIQTANAKEQESREKYPGVEIVRKDLLKDWVWKPMGRCFINLWNQSQRRGNVAVQRIWVSSQFLADFFLHIPLFFRALYELFKEDADHIIDTQVLGTAAIVKALRIYNWKKGKNVRLEKVLVDLPTRKATHFFRPIKQLSKENRKLVVLTSISPLLAEGETAEEFWQSTCGLSARSINLEEVYVRKAFQFFKGKKRTQEGMVVRVRCKNQEEFQLMQKSFRKGSIDADVMEEEVAFRIHPQDRMFTVLLGSQPASEATLNYVKQWILFAKECPKMKMHLFVFCADHAQGESSLFREVADFVARTKNYPKHFSVIPFSFQNEDVIAPLFFRSDITCTRSGGQTAMELMCVSTGEIWIHSEAKKGQGLLSGIPGWEGASAVYLQKVRGAKICTPDTIMSHVRAAYQTGSEQSVPTRALESTA
;
A
#
# COMPACT_ATOMS: atom_id res chain seq x y z
N MET A 1 19.65 51.82 11.91
CA MET A 1 18.57 51.33 11.03
C MET A 1 18.73 49.81 10.95
N SER A 2 17.95 49.05 11.73
CA SER A 2 17.97 47.60 11.64
C SER A 2 17.19 47.17 10.41
N SER A 3 17.87 46.59 9.43
CA SER A 3 17.23 45.89 8.33
C SER A 3 16.43 44.73 8.91
N SER A 4 15.10 44.89 8.95
CA SER A 4 14.18 43.78 9.17
C SER A 4 14.52 42.67 8.17
N PRO A 5 14.74 41.42 8.59
CA PRO A 5 14.91 40.34 7.64
C PRO A 5 13.60 40.21 6.86
N CYS A 6 13.66 40.37 5.53
CA CYS A 6 12.59 39.94 4.64
C CYS A 6 12.25 38.50 5.01
N ARG A 7 11.10 38.29 5.65
CA ARG A 7 10.56 36.95 5.85
C ARG A 7 10.25 36.41 4.46
N GLU A 8 11.11 35.55 3.93
CA GLU A 8 10.76 34.74 2.78
C GLU A 8 9.46 34.01 3.13
N ASN A 9 8.44 34.17 2.28
CA ASN A 9 7.18 33.45 2.48
C ASN A 9 7.49 31.96 2.49
N PRO A 10 6.94 31.19 3.45
CA PRO A 10 7.18 29.76 3.49
C PRO A 10 6.69 29.13 2.19
N LYS A 11 7.53 28.28 1.60
CA LYS A 11 7.19 27.52 0.40
C LYS A 11 5.85 26.81 0.62
N LYS A 12 4.91 26.94 -0.32
CA LYS A 12 3.61 26.27 -0.22
C LYS A 12 3.48 25.10 -1.19
N ILE A 13 3.14 23.93 -0.67
CA ILE A 13 2.96 22.70 -1.44
C ILE A 13 1.49 22.28 -1.40
N LEU A 14 0.90 22.12 -2.58
CA LEU A 14 -0.44 21.55 -2.74
C LEU A 14 -0.32 20.04 -3.04
N ILE A 15 -0.80 19.21 -2.12
CA ILE A 15 -0.87 17.75 -2.31
C ILE A 15 -2.31 17.36 -2.68
N ILE A 16 -2.49 16.84 -3.88
CA ILE A 16 -3.75 16.32 -4.40
C ILE A 16 -3.72 14.79 -4.28
N THR A 17 -4.65 14.24 -3.50
CA THR A 17 -4.78 12.79 -3.28
C THR A 17 -6.24 12.36 -3.44
N SER A 18 -6.55 11.09 -3.16
CA SER A 18 -7.92 10.58 -3.23
C SER A 18 -8.14 9.44 -2.25
N SER A 19 -9.26 9.52 -1.52
CA SER A 19 -9.76 8.42 -0.68
C SER A 19 -10.26 7.21 -1.48
N GLY A 20 -10.22 7.25 -2.81
CA GLY A 20 -10.52 6.12 -3.68
C GLY A 20 -9.47 5.00 -3.66
N GLY A 21 -8.37 5.16 -2.91
CA GLY A 21 -7.40 4.08 -2.71
C GLY A 21 -6.47 4.34 -1.53
N GLY A 22 -6.31 3.35 -0.65
CA GLY A 22 -5.43 3.46 0.52
C GLY A 22 -3.98 3.77 0.17
N GLY A 23 -3.48 3.19 -0.94
CA GLY A 23 -2.13 3.48 -1.45
C GLY A 23 -1.92 4.96 -1.79
N LEU A 24 -2.91 5.61 -2.41
CA LEU A 24 -2.82 7.02 -2.81
C LEU A 24 -2.63 7.96 -1.60
N ILE A 25 -3.32 7.65 -0.50
CA ILE A 25 -3.22 8.37 0.77
C ILE A 25 -1.86 8.12 1.41
N GLN A 26 -1.40 6.86 1.45
CA GLN A 26 -0.13 6.52 2.09
C GLN A 26 1.09 7.07 1.31
N THR A 27 1.03 7.11 -0.03
CA THR A 27 2.04 7.81 -0.84
C THR A 27 2.02 9.31 -0.59
N ALA A 28 0.83 9.91 -0.49
CA ALA A 28 0.72 11.33 -0.13
C ALA A 28 1.32 11.61 1.26
N ASN A 29 1.12 10.71 2.23
CA ASN A 29 1.77 10.79 3.56
C ASN A 29 3.29 10.72 3.45
N ALA A 30 3.84 9.82 2.64
CA ALA A 30 5.28 9.72 2.43
C ALA A 30 5.87 11.00 1.82
N LYS A 31 5.26 11.54 0.75
CA LYS A 31 5.73 12.79 0.12
C LYS A 31 5.53 14.02 1.01
N GLU A 32 4.51 14.02 1.87
CA GLU A 32 4.36 15.07 2.90
C GLU A 32 5.51 15.03 3.91
N GLN A 33 5.84 13.84 4.44
CA GLN A 33 6.97 13.66 5.37
C GLN A 33 8.28 14.12 4.74
N GLU A 34 8.57 13.67 3.52
CA GLU A 34 9.75 14.08 2.76
C GLU A 34 9.80 15.59 2.53
N SER A 35 8.65 16.21 2.18
CA SER A 35 8.58 17.65 1.96
C SER A 35 8.88 18.45 3.22
N ARG A 36 8.37 18.01 4.37
CA ARG A 36 8.62 18.66 5.67
C ARG A 36 10.08 18.52 6.11
N GLU A 37 10.72 17.40 5.79
CA GLU A 37 12.15 17.20 6.06
C GLU A 37 13.03 18.06 5.15
N LYS A 38 12.68 18.13 3.86
CA LYS A 38 13.46 18.89 2.86
C LYS A 38 13.32 20.40 3.01
N TYR A 39 12.15 20.88 3.45
CA TYR A 39 11.85 22.31 3.58
C TYR A 39 11.28 22.60 4.98
N PRO A 40 12.13 22.88 5.98
CA PRO A 40 11.66 23.29 7.30
C PRO A 40 10.76 24.52 7.21
N GLY A 41 9.57 24.46 7.81
CA GLY A 41 8.58 25.54 7.77
C GLY A 41 7.68 25.58 6.53
N VAL A 42 7.76 24.59 5.64
CA VAL A 42 6.85 24.45 4.49
C VAL A 42 5.38 24.40 4.91
N GLU A 43 4.54 25.16 4.21
CA GLU A 43 3.09 25.06 4.35
C GLU A 43 2.56 23.99 3.39
N ILE A 44 1.86 22.98 3.92
CA ILE A 44 1.34 21.88 3.12
C ILE A 44 -0.18 21.92 3.17
N VAL A 45 -0.79 22.08 2.00
CA VAL A 45 -2.23 22.03 1.81
C VAL A 45 -2.58 20.72 1.14
N ARG A 46 -3.33 19.86 1.83
CA ARG A 46 -3.81 18.59 1.28
C ARG A 46 -5.27 18.71 0.83
N LYS A 47 -5.57 18.18 -0.36
CA LYS A 47 -6.91 18.08 -0.92
C LYS A 47 -7.19 16.66 -1.37
N ASP A 48 -8.33 16.13 -0.97
CA ASP A 48 -8.86 14.86 -1.44
C ASP A 48 -9.83 15.11 -2.58
N LEU A 49 -9.49 14.63 -3.77
CA LEU A 49 -10.27 14.86 -4.99
C LEU A 49 -11.73 14.40 -4.84
N LEU A 50 -11.98 13.24 -4.25
CA LEU A 50 -13.33 12.67 -4.15
C LEU A 50 -14.15 13.26 -3.00
N LYS A 51 -13.51 13.66 -1.90
CA LYS A 51 -14.19 14.23 -0.73
C LYS A 51 -14.36 15.75 -0.81
N ASP A 52 -13.37 16.45 -1.35
CA ASP A 52 -13.29 17.91 -1.32
C ASP A 52 -13.71 18.55 -2.65
N TRP A 53 -13.41 17.92 -3.78
CA TRP A 53 -13.64 18.51 -5.11
C TRP A 53 -14.85 17.94 -5.85
N VAL A 54 -15.18 16.67 -5.61
CA VAL A 54 -16.42 16.04 -6.09
C VAL A 54 -17.56 16.26 -5.09
N TRP A 55 -18.80 16.38 -5.57
CA TRP A 55 -19.97 16.56 -4.72
C TRP A 55 -20.07 15.42 -3.68
N LYS A 56 -20.14 15.78 -2.39
CA LYS A 56 -19.97 14.85 -1.25
C LYS A 56 -20.83 13.56 -1.34
N PRO A 57 -22.12 13.61 -1.71
CA PRO A 57 -22.94 12.40 -1.85
C PRO A 57 -22.44 11.46 -2.95
N MET A 58 -22.08 12.00 -4.12
CA MET A 58 -21.54 11.21 -5.23
C MET A 58 -20.18 10.61 -4.89
N GLY A 59 -19.27 11.40 -4.30
CA GLY A 59 -17.97 10.91 -3.84
C GLY A 59 -18.11 9.75 -2.86
N ARG A 60 -19.01 9.87 -1.87
CA ARG A 60 -19.31 8.78 -0.93
C ARG A 60 -19.88 7.54 -1.61
N CYS A 61 -20.78 7.71 -2.59
CA CYS A 61 -21.35 6.59 -3.33
C CYS A 61 -20.27 5.78 -4.07
N PHE A 62 -19.38 6.45 -4.80
CA PHE A 62 -18.28 5.79 -5.51
C PHE A 62 -17.33 5.08 -4.54
N ILE A 63 -16.97 5.73 -3.43
CA ILE A 63 -16.11 5.13 -2.39
C ILE A 63 -16.77 3.88 -1.80
N ASN A 64 -18.07 3.91 -1.50
CA ASN A 64 -18.78 2.79 -0.91
C ASN A 64 -18.88 1.59 -1.86
N LEU A 65 -19.23 1.83 -3.15
CA LEU A 65 -19.28 0.77 -4.16
C LEU A 65 -17.91 0.14 -4.39
N TRP A 66 -16.87 0.97 -4.45
CA TRP A 66 -15.49 0.51 -4.56
C TRP A 66 -15.08 -0.36 -3.37
N ASN A 67 -15.25 0.14 -2.15
CA ASN A 67 -14.88 -0.57 -0.93
C ASN A 67 -15.66 -1.89 -0.78
N GLN A 68 -16.96 -1.90 -1.12
CA GLN A 68 -17.77 -3.11 -1.10
C GLN A 68 -17.25 -4.16 -2.09
N SER A 69 -16.81 -3.75 -3.28
CA SER A 69 -16.23 -4.67 -4.27
C SER A 69 -14.91 -5.29 -3.79
N GLN A 70 -14.09 -4.54 -3.04
CA GLN A 70 -12.85 -5.03 -2.45
C GLN A 70 -13.11 -6.03 -1.32
N ARG A 71 -14.03 -5.71 -0.38
CA ARG A 71 -14.42 -6.61 0.73
C ARG A 71 -14.98 -7.95 0.26
N ARG A 72 -15.65 -7.94 -0.90
CA ARG A 72 -16.22 -9.14 -1.55
C ARG A 72 -15.23 -9.90 -2.44
N GLY A 73 -13.99 -9.44 -2.61
CA GLY A 73 -13.05 -10.06 -3.55
C GLY A 73 -13.50 -10.03 -5.01
N ASN A 74 -14.42 -9.12 -5.39
CA ASN A 74 -15.02 -9.13 -6.73
C ASN A 74 -14.11 -8.42 -7.74
N VAL A 75 -13.17 -9.18 -8.30
CA VAL A 75 -12.19 -8.69 -9.28
C VAL A 75 -12.85 -8.23 -10.59
N ALA A 76 -13.94 -8.85 -11.01
CA ALA A 76 -14.64 -8.48 -12.24
C ALA A 76 -15.22 -7.06 -12.15
N VAL A 77 -15.90 -6.74 -11.04
CA VAL A 77 -16.41 -5.39 -10.79
C VAL A 77 -15.27 -4.38 -10.70
N GLN A 78 -14.20 -4.68 -9.98
CA GLN A 78 -13.02 -3.82 -9.89
C GLN A 78 -12.42 -3.50 -11.27
N ARG A 79 -12.37 -4.48 -12.19
CA ARG A 79 -11.91 -4.27 -13.57
C ARG A 79 -12.82 -3.33 -14.35
N ILE A 80 -14.14 -3.48 -14.21
CA ILE A 80 -15.12 -2.61 -14.88
C ILE A 80 -14.88 -1.16 -14.44
N TRP A 81 -14.83 -0.90 -13.13
CA TRP A 81 -14.62 0.46 -12.60
C TRP A 81 -13.34 1.12 -13.12
N VAL A 82 -12.22 0.39 -13.15
CA VAL A 82 -10.97 0.94 -13.69
C VAL A 82 -11.03 1.13 -15.20
N SER A 83 -11.66 0.21 -15.94
CA SER A 83 -11.85 0.39 -17.38
C SER A 83 -12.73 1.59 -17.70
N SER A 84 -13.63 1.98 -16.79
CA SER A 84 -14.51 3.15 -16.90
C SER A 84 -13.89 4.46 -16.42
N GLN A 85 -12.59 4.49 -16.06
CA GLN A 85 -11.90 5.70 -15.61
C GLN A 85 -12.06 6.87 -16.60
N PHE A 86 -12.01 6.60 -17.91
CA PHE A 86 -12.14 7.64 -18.93
C PHE A 86 -13.51 8.36 -18.87
N LEU A 87 -14.58 7.65 -18.48
CA LEU A 87 -15.90 8.24 -18.29
C LEU A 87 -15.88 9.16 -17.07
N ALA A 88 -15.30 8.68 -15.96
CA ALA A 88 -15.14 9.51 -14.76
C ALA A 88 -14.35 10.79 -15.06
N ASP A 89 -13.23 10.67 -15.79
CA ASP A 89 -12.42 11.83 -16.21
C ASP A 89 -13.18 12.79 -17.12
N PHE A 90 -14.06 12.28 -18.00
CA PHE A 90 -14.90 13.10 -18.86
C PHE A 90 -15.95 13.87 -18.06
N PHE A 91 -16.75 13.19 -17.24
CA PHE A 91 -17.84 13.82 -16.47
C PHE A 91 -17.33 14.75 -15.37
N LEU A 92 -16.21 14.39 -14.72
CA LEU A 92 -15.62 15.19 -13.66
C LEU A 92 -14.68 16.29 -14.19
N HIS A 93 -14.43 16.37 -15.49
CA HIS A 93 -13.47 17.31 -16.06
C HIS A 93 -13.72 18.75 -15.63
N ILE A 94 -14.94 19.24 -15.84
CA ILE A 94 -15.31 20.65 -15.60
C ILE A 94 -15.27 20.97 -14.10
N PRO A 95 -15.93 20.20 -13.20
CA PRO A 95 -15.83 20.44 -11.76
C PRO A 95 -14.39 20.43 -11.23
N LEU A 96 -13.59 19.45 -11.65
CA LEU A 96 -12.21 19.32 -11.21
C LEU A 96 -11.32 20.45 -11.71
N PHE A 97 -11.55 20.91 -12.95
CA PHE A 97 -10.81 22.04 -13.52
C PHE A 97 -11.02 23.32 -12.69
N PHE A 98 -12.28 23.67 -12.41
CA PHE A 98 -12.57 24.89 -11.65
C PHE A 98 -12.11 24.79 -10.19
N ARG A 99 -12.22 23.62 -9.57
CA ARG A 99 -11.71 23.40 -8.20
C ARG A 99 -10.19 23.48 -8.15
N ALA A 100 -9.48 22.82 -9.07
CA ALA A 100 -8.03 22.92 -9.16
C ALA A 100 -7.60 24.37 -9.38
N LEU A 101 -8.27 25.10 -10.28
CA LEU A 101 -7.97 26.51 -10.53
C LEU A 101 -8.18 27.37 -9.28
N TYR A 102 -9.30 27.21 -8.59
CA TYR A 102 -9.59 27.92 -7.34
C TYR A 102 -8.52 27.68 -6.28
N GLU A 103 -8.17 26.42 -6.01
CA GLU A 103 -7.19 26.06 -4.97
C GLU A 103 -5.78 26.56 -5.34
N LEU A 104 -5.38 26.48 -6.62
CA LEU A 104 -4.09 27.02 -7.07
C LEU A 104 -3.97 28.52 -6.78
N PHE A 105 -5.01 29.30 -7.08
CA PHE A 105 -5.01 30.75 -6.84
C PHE A 105 -5.16 31.13 -5.37
N LYS A 106 -6.01 30.41 -4.64
CA LYS A 106 -6.26 30.65 -3.22
C LYS A 106 -5.01 30.40 -2.41
N GLU A 107 -4.37 29.26 -2.65
CA GLU A 107 -3.22 28.83 -1.87
C GLU A 107 -1.93 29.51 -2.38
N ASP A 108 -1.88 29.95 -3.63
CA ASP A 108 -0.68 30.47 -4.29
C ASP A 108 0.46 29.44 -4.32
N ALA A 109 0.12 28.17 -4.59
CA ALA A 109 1.03 27.03 -4.53
C ALA A 109 2.32 27.23 -5.36
N ASP A 110 3.45 26.82 -4.80
CA ASP A 110 4.79 26.84 -5.44
C ASP A 110 5.20 25.47 -5.98
N HIS A 111 4.62 24.41 -5.42
CA HIS A 111 4.83 23.03 -5.84
C HIS A 111 3.51 22.26 -5.75
N ILE A 112 3.29 21.32 -6.68
CA ILE A 112 2.06 20.52 -6.71
C ILE A 112 2.45 19.06 -6.83
N ILE A 113 1.99 18.26 -5.87
CA ILE A 113 2.17 16.81 -5.84
C ILE A 113 0.81 16.16 -6.06
N ASP A 114 0.70 15.30 -7.05
CA ASP A 114 -0.54 14.62 -7.40
C ASP A 114 -0.34 13.11 -7.37
N THR A 115 -0.95 12.45 -6.38
CA THR A 115 -0.86 11.00 -6.18
C THR A 115 -2.08 10.25 -6.71
N GLN A 116 -3.11 10.95 -7.18
CA GLN A 116 -4.37 10.32 -7.61
C GLN A 116 -4.42 10.09 -9.13
N VAL A 117 -5.36 9.31 -9.64
CA VAL A 117 -5.35 8.83 -11.05
C VAL A 117 -6.30 9.58 -11.98
N LEU A 118 -7.28 10.28 -11.43
CA LEU A 118 -8.34 11.03 -12.10
C LEU A 118 -7.93 12.48 -12.40
N GLY A 119 -8.64 13.15 -13.31
CA GLY A 119 -8.58 14.59 -13.47
C GLY A 119 -7.24 15.17 -13.93
N THR A 120 -6.25 14.35 -14.33
CA THR A 120 -4.90 14.80 -14.71
C THR A 120 -4.97 15.93 -15.75
N ALA A 121 -5.80 15.77 -16.80
CA ALA A 121 -5.97 16.80 -17.81
C ALA A 121 -6.64 18.08 -17.28
N ALA A 122 -7.57 17.98 -16.34
CA ALA A 122 -8.23 19.12 -15.72
C ALA A 122 -7.26 19.93 -14.85
N ILE A 123 -6.49 19.24 -14.01
CA ILE A 123 -5.47 19.85 -13.13
C ILE A 123 -4.40 20.55 -13.95
N VAL A 124 -3.85 19.89 -14.98
CA VAL A 124 -2.80 20.48 -15.82
C VAL A 124 -3.30 21.70 -16.60
N LYS A 125 -4.55 21.69 -17.09
CA LYS A 125 -5.15 22.87 -17.74
C LYS A 125 -5.30 24.04 -16.76
N ALA A 126 -5.74 23.77 -15.53
CA ALA A 126 -5.84 24.79 -14.49
C ALA A 126 -4.45 25.37 -14.13
N LEU A 127 -3.45 24.51 -13.97
CA LEU A 127 -2.05 24.88 -13.74
C LEU A 127 -1.50 25.80 -14.83
N ARG A 128 -1.80 25.51 -16.10
CA ARG A 128 -1.37 26.36 -17.21
C ARG A 128 -1.90 27.80 -17.10
N ILE A 129 -3.18 27.96 -16.74
CA ILE A 129 -3.79 29.28 -16.55
C ILE A 129 -3.20 29.98 -15.33
N TYR A 130 -3.01 29.24 -14.23
CA TYR A 130 -2.38 29.75 -13.02
C TYR A 130 -0.96 30.29 -13.31
N ASN A 131 -0.11 29.50 -13.96
CA ASN A 131 1.25 29.92 -14.35
C ASN A 131 1.22 31.17 -15.24
N TRP A 132 0.34 31.23 -16.24
CA TRP A 132 0.20 32.39 -17.11
C TRP A 132 -0.23 33.64 -16.35
N LYS A 133 -1.20 33.54 -15.45
CA LYS A 133 -1.74 34.69 -14.70
C LYS A 133 -0.84 35.15 -13.55
N LYS A 134 -0.12 34.25 -12.91
CA LYS A 134 0.77 34.55 -11.77
C LYS A 134 2.23 34.76 -12.17
N GLY A 135 2.58 34.53 -13.44
CA GLY A 135 3.98 34.57 -13.90
C GLY A 135 4.85 33.49 -13.25
N LYS A 136 4.25 32.39 -12.76
CA LYS A 136 4.98 31.25 -12.18
C LYS A 136 5.28 30.18 -13.23
N ASN A 137 6.22 29.30 -12.94
CA ASN A 137 6.54 28.12 -13.75
C ASN A 137 6.40 26.83 -12.94
N VAL A 138 5.27 26.67 -12.25
CA VAL A 138 5.00 25.49 -11.43
C VAL A 138 4.69 24.30 -12.33
N ARG A 139 5.23 23.13 -12.00
CA ARG A 139 4.93 21.87 -12.68
C ARG A 139 4.11 20.97 -11.75
N LEU A 140 3.33 20.08 -12.35
CA LEU A 140 2.64 19.00 -11.68
C LEU A 140 3.61 17.83 -11.49
N GLU A 141 4.04 17.57 -10.26
CA GLU A 141 4.69 16.33 -9.90
C GLU A 141 3.62 15.23 -9.76
N LYS A 142 3.50 14.39 -10.79
CA LYS A 142 2.67 13.20 -10.74
C LYS A 142 3.47 12.10 -10.06
N VAL A 143 2.99 11.56 -8.96
CA VAL A 143 3.66 10.43 -8.28
C VAL A 143 2.96 9.15 -8.68
N LEU A 144 3.70 8.24 -9.31
CA LEU A 144 3.18 6.94 -9.69
C LEU A 144 3.00 6.09 -8.42
N VAL A 145 1.77 5.82 -7.99
CA VAL A 145 1.57 5.07 -6.73
C VAL A 145 1.77 3.56 -6.91
N ASP A 146 1.61 3.06 -8.14
CA ASP A 146 1.80 1.65 -8.50
C ASP A 146 3.20 1.37 -9.06
N LEU A 147 3.58 0.09 -9.11
CA LEU A 147 4.89 -0.25 -9.67
C LEU A 147 4.90 -0.03 -11.19
N PRO A 148 5.97 0.59 -11.73
CA PRO A 148 6.06 1.01 -13.13
C PRO A 148 6.19 -0.17 -14.09
N THR A 149 5.05 -0.67 -14.55
CA THR A 149 4.96 -1.67 -15.62
C THR A 149 4.00 -1.19 -16.70
N ARG A 150 4.08 -1.74 -17.90
CA ARG A 150 3.15 -1.43 -19.01
C ARG A 150 1.66 -1.65 -18.65
N LYS A 151 1.36 -2.41 -17.58
CA LYS A 151 0.00 -2.66 -17.09
C LYS A 151 -0.56 -1.55 -16.19
N ALA A 152 0.26 -0.61 -15.71
CA ALA A 152 -0.17 0.55 -14.91
C ALA A 152 -0.83 1.65 -15.77
N THR A 153 -1.72 1.25 -16.69
CA THR A 153 -2.29 2.12 -17.74
C THR A 153 -3.14 3.26 -17.20
N HIS A 154 -3.75 3.08 -16.04
CA HIS A 154 -4.61 4.06 -15.39
C HIS A 154 -3.86 5.34 -14.92
N PHE A 155 -2.54 5.26 -14.70
CA PHE A 155 -1.68 6.44 -14.54
C PHE A 155 -1.12 6.94 -15.88
N PHE A 156 -0.62 6.03 -16.73
CA PHE A 156 0.11 6.43 -17.94
C PHE A 156 -0.79 6.98 -19.05
N ARG A 157 -1.98 6.42 -19.25
CA ARG A 157 -2.89 6.83 -20.32
C ARG A 157 -3.34 8.29 -20.18
N PRO A 158 -3.77 8.79 -19.00
CA PRO A 158 -4.09 10.20 -18.83
C PRO A 158 -2.95 11.16 -19.18
N ILE A 159 -1.70 10.80 -18.85
CA ILE A 159 -0.51 11.60 -19.19
C ILE A 159 -0.25 11.55 -20.71
N LYS A 160 -0.33 10.36 -21.31
CA LYS A 160 -0.12 10.17 -22.75
C LYS A 160 -1.11 10.98 -23.58
N GLN A 161 -2.36 11.10 -23.12
CA GLN A 161 -3.44 11.81 -23.81
C GLN A 161 -3.35 13.35 -23.71
N LEU A 162 -2.43 13.91 -22.92
CA LEU A 162 -2.22 15.36 -22.87
C LEU A 162 -1.70 15.91 -24.21
N SER A 163 -2.00 17.17 -24.51
CA SER A 163 -1.34 17.89 -25.60
C SER A 163 0.15 18.09 -25.29
N LYS A 164 0.98 18.33 -26.31
CA LYS A 164 2.42 18.59 -26.13
C LYS A 164 2.69 19.70 -25.11
N GLU A 165 1.95 20.80 -25.18
CA GLU A 165 2.10 21.92 -24.25
C GLU A 165 1.72 21.58 -22.81
N ASN A 166 0.61 20.86 -22.63
CA ASN A 166 0.18 20.45 -21.29
C ASN A 166 1.14 19.41 -20.71
N ARG A 167 1.66 18.49 -21.54
CA ARG A 167 2.59 17.46 -21.10
C ARG A 167 3.91 18.04 -20.57
N LYS A 168 4.39 19.17 -21.10
CA LYS A 168 5.58 19.88 -20.59
C LYS A 168 5.44 20.33 -19.13
N LEU A 169 4.21 20.48 -18.63
CA LEU A 169 3.93 20.86 -17.24
C LEU A 169 3.91 19.65 -16.29
N VAL A 170 4.16 18.44 -16.77
CA VAL A 170 4.15 17.22 -15.95
C VAL A 170 5.58 16.72 -15.75
N VAL A 171 5.89 16.41 -14.50
CA VAL A 171 7.06 15.59 -14.11
C VAL A 171 6.50 14.35 -13.44
N LEU A 172 7.01 13.17 -13.79
CA LEU A 172 6.59 11.90 -13.20
C LEU A 172 7.63 11.44 -12.18
N THR A 173 7.26 11.34 -10.91
CA THR A 173 8.05 10.65 -9.89
C THR A 173 7.70 9.17 -9.89
N SER A 174 8.70 8.31 -10.02
CA SER A 174 8.55 6.85 -10.11
C SER A 174 9.81 6.14 -9.59
N ILE A 175 9.71 4.82 -9.41
CA ILE A 175 10.90 3.96 -9.30
C ILE A 175 11.34 3.45 -10.68
N SER A 176 12.43 2.70 -10.75
CA SER A 176 12.89 2.05 -11.99
C SER A 176 11.82 1.15 -12.60
N PRO A 177 11.52 1.29 -13.91
CA PRO A 177 10.50 0.52 -14.59
C PRO A 177 10.89 -0.95 -14.76
N LEU A 178 9.88 -1.81 -14.83
CA LEU A 178 10.09 -3.19 -15.28
C LEU A 178 10.15 -3.21 -16.80
N LEU A 179 11.36 -3.36 -17.33
CA LEU A 179 11.65 -3.36 -18.75
C LEU A 179 11.38 -4.73 -19.39
N ALA A 180 10.94 -4.71 -20.65
CA ALA A 180 11.00 -5.88 -21.52
C ALA A 180 12.45 -6.16 -21.95
N GLU A 181 12.70 -7.35 -22.49
CA GLU A 181 14.02 -7.69 -23.04
C GLU A 181 14.38 -6.74 -24.18
N GLY A 182 15.59 -6.16 -24.11
CA GLY A 182 16.08 -5.16 -25.07
C GLY A 182 15.44 -3.77 -24.96
N GLU A 183 14.47 -3.55 -24.08
CA GLU A 183 13.84 -2.24 -23.89
C GLU A 183 14.66 -1.35 -22.96
N THR A 184 14.90 -0.11 -23.37
CA THR A 184 15.50 0.93 -22.53
C THR A 184 14.45 1.69 -21.70
N ALA A 185 14.88 2.33 -20.61
CA ALA A 185 13.99 3.17 -19.80
C ALA A 185 13.37 4.33 -20.61
N GLU A 186 14.12 4.97 -21.52
CA GLU A 186 13.59 6.04 -22.37
C GLU A 186 12.45 5.51 -23.27
N GLU A 187 12.64 4.36 -23.92
CA GLU A 187 11.62 3.73 -24.75
C GLU A 187 10.38 3.35 -23.93
N PHE A 188 10.57 2.86 -22.71
CA PHE A 188 9.48 2.56 -21.80
C PHE A 188 8.65 3.83 -21.52
N TRP A 189 9.28 4.93 -21.08
CA TRP A 189 8.57 6.15 -20.71
C TRP A 189 7.88 6.82 -21.91
N GLN A 190 8.57 6.89 -23.05
CA GLN A 190 8.02 7.43 -24.29
C GLN A 190 6.82 6.63 -24.77
N SER A 191 6.95 5.30 -24.80
CA SER A 191 5.87 4.44 -25.29
C SER A 191 4.67 4.38 -24.35
N THR A 192 4.87 4.45 -23.04
CA THR A 192 3.79 4.34 -22.04
C THR A 192 3.09 5.65 -21.75
N CYS A 193 3.82 6.75 -21.55
CA CYS A 193 3.26 8.04 -21.13
C CYS A 193 3.67 9.24 -22.01
N GLY A 194 4.55 9.04 -23.00
CA GLY A 194 5.02 10.10 -23.91
C GLY A 194 5.93 11.13 -23.25
N LEU A 195 6.53 10.77 -22.10
CA LEU A 195 7.52 11.58 -21.40
C LEU A 195 8.93 11.06 -21.73
N SER A 196 9.87 12.00 -21.84
CA SER A 196 11.31 11.71 -21.89
C SER A 196 11.88 11.51 -20.49
N ALA A 197 13.00 10.81 -20.36
CA ALA A 197 13.69 10.54 -19.10
C ALA A 197 13.97 11.82 -18.28
N ARG A 198 14.25 12.96 -18.93
CA ARG A 198 14.42 14.27 -18.24
C ARG A 198 13.18 14.77 -17.49
N SER A 199 12.00 14.21 -17.79
CA SER A 199 10.73 14.50 -17.14
C SER A 199 10.35 13.41 -16.12
N ILE A 200 11.25 12.47 -15.86
CA ILE A 200 11.07 11.38 -14.90
C ILE A 200 12.03 11.63 -13.74
N ASN A 201 11.47 11.78 -12.54
CA ASN A 201 12.23 11.75 -11.30
C ASN A 201 12.27 10.32 -10.79
N LEU A 202 13.41 9.64 -10.96
CA LEU A 202 13.60 8.28 -10.47
C LEU A 202 14.08 8.31 -9.03
N GLU A 203 13.28 7.72 -8.15
CA GLU A 203 13.61 7.47 -6.76
C GLU A 203 13.80 5.97 -6.54
N GLU A 204 14.54 5.56 -5.50
CA GLU A 204 14.70 4.13 -5.19
C GLU A 204 13.37 3.54 -4.70
N VAL A 205 12.75 4.20 -3.72
CA VAL A 205 11.41 3.99 -3.19
C VAL A 205 10.95 5.25 -2.46
N TYR A 206 9.66 5.61 -2.53
CA TYR A 206 9.04 6.70 -1.77
C TYR A 206 8.07 6.14 -0.72
N VAL A 207 8.64 5.73 0.41
CA VAL A 207 7.92 5.10 1.52
C VAL A 207 7.91 6.01 2.74
N ARG A 208 6.95 5.78 3.65
CA ARG A 208 6.84 6.52 4.92
C ARG A 208 8.11 6.32 5.77
N LYS A 209 8.44 7.32 6.59
CA LYS A 209 9.72 7.43 7.32
C LYS A 209 10.09 6.17 8.11
N ALA A 210 9.14 5.55 8.80
CA ALA A 210 9.42 4.37 9.62
C ALA A 210 9.97 3.18 8.81
N PHE A 211 9.61 3.07 7.53
CA PHE A 211 10.15 2.01 6.65
C PHE A 211 11.62 2.25 6.31
N GLN A 212 12.02 3.51 6.10
CA GLN A 212 13.41 3.86 5.81
C GLN A 212 14.36 3.43 6.94
N PHE A 213 13.88 3.39 8.20
CA PHE A 213 14.67 2.91 9.34
C PHE A 213 15.12 1.45 9.20
N PHE A 214 14.35 0.60 8.52
CA PHE A 214 14.64 -0.82 8.33
C PHE A 214 15.35 -1.13 7.01
N LYS A 215 15.50 -0.13 6.14
CA LYS A 215 16.08 -0.29 4.82
C LYS A 215 17.50 -0.87 4.90
N GLY A 216 17.72 -1.97 4.18
CA GLY A 216 19.02 -2.66 4.13
C GLY A 216 19.42 -3.38 5.42
N LYS A 217 18.61 -3.33 6.49
CA LYS A 217 18.92 -4.05 7.73
C LYS A 217 18.67 -5.54 7.58
N LYS A 218 19.49 -6.34 8.26
CA LYS A 218 19.29 -7.79 8.41
C LYS A 218 18.65 -8.08 9.77
N ARG A 219 17.92 -9.17 9.88
CA ARG A 219 17.42 -9.64 11.18
C ARG A 219 18.58 -10.02 12.09
N THR A 220 18.50 -9.63 13.34
CA THR A 220 19.44 -10.01 14.40
C THR A 220 18.97 -11.29 15.08
N GLN A 221 19.82 -11.86 15.94
CA GLN A 221 19.46 -12.96 16.84
C GLN A 221 18.78 -12.47 18.13
N GLU A 222 18.32 -11.21 18.15
CA GLU A 222 17.61 -10.64 19.28
C GLU A 222 16.11 -10.71 19.03
N GLY A 223 15.34 -10.91 20.11
CA GLY A 223 13.89 -10.83 20.05
C GLY A 223 13.43 -9.43 19.63
N MET A 224 12.31 -9.37 18.91
CA MET A 224 11.74 -8.11 18.45
C MET A 224 10.37 -7.89 19.08
N VAL A 225 10.08 -6.66 19.48
CA VAL A 225 8.77 -6.28 20.00
C VAL A 225 7.95 -5.63 18.89
N VAL A 226 6.76 -6.18 18.63
CA VAL A 226 5.75 -5.60 17.75
C VAL A 226 4.63 -5.04 18.61
N ARG A 227 4.40 -3.74 18.53
CA ARG A 227 3.38 -3.02 19.31
C ARG A 227 2.14 -2.81 18.45
N VAL A 228 0.98 -3.29 18.88
CA VAL A 228 -0.28 -3.12 18.16
C VAL A 228 -1.25 -2.30 19.01
N ARG A 229 -1.78 -1.23 18.44
CA ARG A 229 -2.73 -0.33 19.12
C ARG A 229 -4.16 -0.76 18.89
N CYS A 230 -4.98 -0.64 19.92
CA CYS A 230 -6.42 -0.88 19.86
C CYS A 230 -7.15 0.46 19.83
N LYS A 231 -8.17 0.63 18.97
CA LYS A 231 -8.90 1.90 18.84
C LYS A 231 -10.01 2.07 19.87
N ASN A 232 -10.43 0.97 20.50
CA ASN A 232 -11.46 0.93 21.53
C ASN A 232 -11.34 -0.34 22.37
N GLN A 233 -12.07 -0.36 23.49
CA GLN A 233 -12.06 -1.48 24.43
C GLN A 233 -12.56 -2.79 23.83
N GLU A 234 -13.53 -2.74 22.91
CA GLU A 234 -14.06 -3.95 22.30
C GLU A 234 -13.04 -4.59 21.35
N GLU A 235 -12.33 -3.79 20.55
CA GLU A 235 -11.22 -4.26 19.72
C GLU A 235 -10.16 -4.96 20.57
N PHE A 236 -9.79 -4.35 21.70
CA PHE A 236 -8.85 -4.95 22.64
C PHE A 236 -9.34 -6.30 23.18
N GLN A 237 -10.59 -6.39 23.62
CA GLN A 237 -11.19 -7.64 24.11
C GLN A 237 -11.21 -8.73 23.04
N LEU A 238 -11.58 -8.39 21.80
CA LEU A 238 -11.59 -9.32 20.67
C LEU A 238 -10.18 -9.80 20.30
N MET A 239 -9.20 -8.90 20.29
CA MET A 239 -7.79 -9.23 20.05
C MET A 239 -7.28 -10.20 21.12
N GLN A 240 -7.54 -9.86 22.39
CA GLN A 240 -7.15 -10.65 23.54
C GLN A 240 -7.79 -12.04 23.55
N LYS A 241 -9.08 -12.13 23.21
CA LYS A 241 -9.80 -13.41 23.05
C LYS A 241 -9.14 -14.31 22.00
N SER A 242 -8.55 -13.72 20.94
CA SER A 242 -7.87 -14.46 19.88
C SER A 242 -6.46 -14.91 20.29
N PHE A 243 -5.58 -13.98 20.68
CA PHE A 243 -4.16 -14.32 20.88
C PHE A 243 -3.91 -15.15 22.14
N ARG A 244 -4.75 -15.02 23.18
CA ARG A 244 -4.63 -15.85 24.41
C ARG A 244 -4.90 -17.33 24.18
N LYS A 245 -5.42 -17.71 23.02
CA LYS A 245 -5.58 -19.10 22.64
C LYS A 245 -4.27 -19.77 22.23
N GLY A 246 -3.28 -18.96 21.86
CA GLY A 246 -1.92 -19.39 21.51
C GLY A 246 -0.92 -19.19 22.65
N SER A 247 0.37 -19.15 22.30
CA SER A 247 1.50 -19.04 23.24
C SER A 247 2.38 -17.81 23.01
N ILE A 248 1.87 -16.80 22.31
CA ILE A 248 2.60 -15.54 22.12
C ILE A 248 2.79 -14.82 23.44
N ASP A 249 4.00 -14.32 23.66
CA ASP A 249 4.34 -13.54 24.84
C ASP A 249 3.86 -12.10 24.59
N ALA A 250 2.93 -11.63 25.42
CA ALA A 250 2.26 -10.34 25.23
C ALA A 250 2.24 -9.54 26.53
N ASP A 251 2.76 -8.32 26.49
CA ASP A 251 2.59 -7.32 27.54
C ASP A 251 1.38 -6.44 27.18
N VAL A 252 0.37 -6.48 28.04
CA VAL A 252 -0.88 -5.75 27.85
C VAL A 252 -0.78 -4.37 28.51
N MET A 253 -1.00 -3.32 27.73
CA MET A 253 -1.11 -1.93 28.17
C MET A 253 -2.53 -1.41 27.85
N GLU A 254 -2.91 -0.23 28.34
CA GLU A 254 -4.29 0.27 28.27
C GLU A 254 -4.85 0.36 26.84
N GLU A 255 -4.06 0.85 25.88
CA GLU A 255 -4.47 1.01 24.47
C GLU A 255 -3.55 0.28 23.48
N GLU A 256 -2.60 -0.51 23.97
CA GLU A 256 -1.56 -1.15 23.17
C GLU A 256 -1.24 -2.55 23.72
N VAL A 257 -0.94 -3.49 22.83
CA VAL A 257 -0.38 -4.79 23.19
C VAL A 257 0.99 -4.92 22.55
N ALA A 258 2.01 -5.17 23.38
CA ALA A 258 3.37 -5.39 22.95
C ALA A 258 3.65 -6.90 22.86
N PHE A 259 3.80 -7.41 21.64
CA PHE A 259 4.09 -8.81 21.38
C PHE A 259 5.59 -9.04 21.24
N ARG A 260 6.15 -9.90 22.08
CA ARG A 260 7.57 -10.28 22.02
C ARG A 260 7.73 -11.47 21.09
N ILE A 261 8.46 -11.26 19.99
CA ILE A 261 8.71 -12.28 18.97
C ILE A 261 10.16 -12.72 19.08
N HIS A 262 10.39 -13.93 19.56
CA HIS A 262 11.74 -14.50 19.66
C HIS A 262 12.33 -14.79 18.27
N PRO A 263 13.66 -14.84 18.09
CA PRO A 263 14.29 -15.10 16.80
C PRO A 263 13.86 -16.41 16.13
N GLN A 264 13.63 -17.46 16.93
CA GLN A 264 13.23 -18.79 16.49
C GLN A 264 11.73 -18.92 16.15
N ASP A 265 10.91 -17.97 16.59
CA ASP A 265 9.48 -17.98 16.31
C ASP A 265 9.24 -17.69 14.82
N ARG A 266 8.22 -18.31 14.22
CA ARG A 266 7.79 -17.92 12.86
C ARG A 266 6.69 -16.88 12.93
N MET A 267 6.88 -15.77 12.23
CA MET A 267 5.91 -14.70 12.16
C MET A 267 5.38 -14.55 10.73
N PHE A 268 4.06 -14.55 10.60
CA PHE A 268 3.37 -14.41 9.33
C PHE A 268 2.42 -13.22 9.40
N THR A 269 2.32 -12.47 8.31
CA THR A 269 1.38 -11.34 8.19
C THR A 269 0.45 -11.56 7.01
N VAL A 270 -0.85 -11.35 7.22
CA VAL A 270 -1.86 -11.28 6.15
C VAL A 270 -2.43 -9.86 6.14
N LEU A 271 -2.14 -9.12 5.06
CA LEU A 271 -2.56 -7.73 4.86
C LEU A 271 -3.10 -7.53 3.43
N LEU A 272 -4.40 -7.80 3.26
CA LEU A 272 -5.06 -7.83 1.95
C LEU A 272 -5.64 -6.47 1.53
N GLY A 273 -4.88 -5.40 1.73
CA GLY A 273 -5.28 -4.02 1.46
C GLY A 273 -6.19 -3.42 2.53
N SER A 274 -6.54 -2.13 2.41
CA SER A 274 -7.32 -1.38 3.42
C SER A 274 -8.78 -1.82 3.55
N GLN A 275 -9.29 -2.53 2.54
CA GLN A 275 -10.62 -3.15 2.52
C GLN A 275 -10.44 -4.66 2.22
N PRO A 276 -9.94 -5.42 3.21
CA PRO A 276 -9.55 -6.82 3.01
C PRO A 276 -10.75 -7.68 2.61
N ALA A 277 -10.52 -8.64 1.73
CA ALA A 277 -11.53 -9.62 1.36
C ALA A 277 -11.78 -10.57 2.55
N SER A 278 -12.99 -10.52 3.10
CA SER A 278 -13.31 -11.19 4.37
C SER A 278 -13.16 -12.71 4.28
N GLU A 279 -13.73 -13.31 3.23
CA GLU A 279 -13.68 -14.76 3.00
C GLU A 279 -12.23 -15.26 2.82
N ALA A 280 -11.44 -14.59 1.97
CA ALA A 280 -10.05 -14.94 1.76
C ALA A 280 -9.23 -14.84 3.05
N THR A 281 -9.44 -13.77 3.85
CA THR A 281 -8.74 -13.56 5.12
C THR A 281 -9.04 -14.68 6.12
N LEU A 282 -10.32 -15.03 6.30
CA LEU A 282 -10.73 -16.14 7.16
C LEU A 282 -10.17 -17.48 6.67
N ASN A 283 -10.15 -17.71 5.36
CA ASN A 283 -9.58 -18.91 4.77
C ASN A 283 -8.07 -18.99 5.03
N TYR A 284 -7.32 -17.88 4.95
CA TYR A 284 -5.91 -17.89 5.37
C TYR A 284 -5.76 -18.25 6.86
N VAL A 285 -6.57 -17.67 7.76
CA VAL A 285 -6.53 -18.03 9.19
C VAL A 285 -6.78 -19.52 9.38
N LYS A 286 -7.80 -20.07 8.71
CA LYS A 286 -8.14 -21.50 8.75
C LYS A 286 -6.96 -22.38 8.30
N GLN A 287 -6.33 -22.04 7.17
CA GLN A 287 -5.24 -22.83 6.61
C GLN A 287 -4.00 -22.80 7.51
N TRP A 288 -3.67 -21.64 8.10
CA TRP A 288 -2.57 -21.55 9.07
C TRP A 288 -2.85 -22.32 10.37
N ILE A 289 -4.10 -22.34 10.87
CA ILE A 289 -4.47 -23.22 12.00
C ILE A 289 -4.28 -24.69 11.64
N LEU A 290 -4.64 -25.12 10.43
CA LEU A 290 -4.44 -26.50 9.98
C LEU A 290 -2.95 -26.85 9.91
N PHE A 291 -2.14 -25.99 9.30
CA PHE A 291 -0.69 -26.17 9.26
C PHE A 291 -0.06 -26.22 10.66
N ALA A 292 -0.51 -25.37 11.57
CA ALA A 292 -0.03 -25.38 12.95
C ALA A 292 -0.34 -26.68 13.71
N LYS A 293 -1.40 -27.41 13.33
CA LYS A 293 -1.67 -28.75 13.87
C LYS A 293 -0.71 -29.80 13.31
N GLU A 294 -0.22 -29.63 12.07
CA GLU A 294 0.78 -30.50 11.45
C GLU A 294 2.18 -30.29 12.07
N CYS A 295 2.45 -29.11 12.65
CA CYS A 295 3.74 -28.74 13.23
C CYS A 295 3.64 -28.34 14.72
N PRO A 296 3.24 -29.24 15.64
CA PRO A 296 2.86 -28.89 17.01
C PRO A 296 4.01 -28.34 17.87
N LYS A 297 5.27 -28.55 17.48
CA LYS A 297 6.45 -28.04 18.21
C LYS A 297 6.91 -26.66 17.75
N MET A 298 6.44 -26.19 16.59
CA MET A 298 6.88 -24.91 16.03
C MET A 298 6.07 -23.76 16.62
N LYS A 299 6.75 -22.78 17.25
CA LYS A 299 6.11 -21.56 17.75
C LYS A 299 5.87 -20.60 16.58
N MET A 300 4.59 -20.29 16.34
CA MET A 300 4.14 -19.56 15.15
C MET A 300 3.12 -18.47 15.52
N HIS A 301 3.20 -17.32 14.86
CA HIS A 301 2.32 -16.18 15.11
C HIS A 301 1.80 -15.60 13.80
N LEU A 302 0.48 -15.49 13.66
CA LEU A 302 -0.17 -14.93 12.49
C LEU A 302 -0.82 -13.60 12.85
N PHE A 303 -0.29 -12.51 12.29
CA PHE A 303 -0.87 -11.19 12.36
C PHE A 303 -1.83 -10.98 11.18
N VAL A 304 -3.08 -10.63 11.47
CA VAL A 304 -4.16 -10.57 10.47
C VAL A 304 -4.78 -9.18 10.45
N PHE A 305 -4.53 -8.44 9.38
CA PHE A 305 -5.16 -7.14 9.20
C PHE A 305 -6.66 -7.28 8.90
N CYS A 306 -7.50 -6.62 9.69
CA CYS A 306 -8.95 -6.79 9.66
C CYS A 306 -9.74 -5.52 9.32
N ALA A 307 -9.06 -4.44 8.91
CA ALA A 307 -9.62 -3.08 8.84
C ALA A 307 -10.19 -2.60 10.19
N ASP A 308 -10.82 -1.43 10.20
CA ASP A 308 -11.33 -0.81 11.42
C ASP A 308 -12.54 -1.54 11.99
N HIS A 309 -12.61 -1.59 13.31
CA HIS A 309 -13.72 -2.14 14.08
C HIS A 309 -14.34 -1.05 14.95
N ALA A 310 -15.61 -0.72 14.69
CA ALA A 310 -16.39 0.13 15.58
C ALA A 310 -17.19 -0.74 16.57
N GLN A 311 -17.43 -0.18 17.75
CA GLN A 311 -18.12 -0.88 18.83
C GLN A 311 -19.51 -1.35 18.40
N GLY A 312 -19.86 -2.59 18.72
CA GLY A 312 -21.14 -3.23 18.39
C GLY A 312 -21.27 -3.69 16.93
N GLU A 313 -20.30 -3.41 16.06
CA GLU A 313 -20.39 -3.82 14.66
C GLU A 313 -19.99 -5.28 14.44
N SER A 314 -20.60 -5.90 13.43
CA SER A 314 -20.08 -7.13 12.82
C SER A 314 -19.00 -6.72 11.81
N SER A 315 -17.75 -7.05 12.10
CA SER A 315 -16.62 -6.76 11.22
C SER A 315 -15.73 -7.99 11.06
N LEU A 316 -14.85 -7.97 10.07
CA LEU A 316 -13.84 -9.01 9.85
C LEU A 316 -12.98 -9.25 11.11
N PHE A 317 -12.72 -8.21 11.90
CA PHE A 317 -12.00 -8.31 13.17
C PHE A 317 -12.71 -9.27 14.13
N ARG A 318 -14.02 -9.04 14.34
CA ARG A 318 -14.86 -9.90 15.18
C ARG A 318 -14.94 -11.31 14.59
N GLU A 319 -15.15 -11.43 13.28
CA GLU A 319 -15.24 -12.73 12.59
C GLU A 319 -13.97 -13.57 12.81
N VAL A 320 -12.79 -12.99 12.68
CA VAL A 320 -11.50 -13.67 12.94
C VAL A 320 -11.40 -14.06 14.41
N ALA A 321 -11.65 -13.14 15.34
CA ALA A 321 -11.56 -13.41 16.77
C ALA A 321 -12.53 -14.53 17.21
N ASP A 322 -13.78 -14.50 16.73
CA ASP A 322 -14.78 -15.51 17.04
C ASP A 322 -14.52 -16.85 16.34
N PHE A 323 -13.95 -16.84 15.14
CA PHE A 323 -13.50 -18.06 14.47
C PHE A 323 -12.39 -18.76 15.27
N VAL A 324 -11.38 -17.99 15.68
CA VAL A 324 -10.29 -18.50 16.52
C VAL A 324 -10.85 -19.03 17.84
N ALA A 325 -11.67 -18.26 18.53
CA ALA A 325 -12.25 -18.64 19.82
C ALA A 325 -13.09 -19.94 19.74
N ARG A 326 -13.89 -20.11 18.69
CA ARG A 326 -14.75 -21.29 18.51
C ARG A 326 -14.04 -22.53 17.97
N THR A 327 -12.83 -22.39 17.43
CA THR A 327 -12.07 -23.52 16.87
C THR A 327 -11.72 -24.56 17.95
N LYS A 328 -12.28 -25.77 17.84
CA LYS A 328 -11.93 -26.89 18.74
C LYS A 328 -10.53 -27.44 18.44
N ASN A 329 -9.89 -28.03 19.46
CA ASN A 329 -8.54 -28.60 19.39
C ASN A 329 -7.52 -27.63 18.78
N TYR A 330 -7.41 -26.43 19.38
CA TYR A 330 -6.56 -25.37 18.85
C TYR A 330 -5.07 -25.64 19.14
N PRO A 331 -4.16 -25.41 18.17
CA PRO A 331 -2.73 -25.65 18.36
C PRO A 331 -2.12 -24.70 19.38
N LYS A 332 -1.57 -25.24 20.48
CA LYS A 332 -1.04 -24.45 21.62
C LYS A 332 0.09 -23.49 21.23
N HIS A 333 0.93 -23.87 20.27
CA HIS A 333 2.09 -23.09 19.84
C HIS A 333 1.81 -22.13 18.68
N PHE A 334 0.54 -21.87 18.38
CA PHE A 334 0.16 -20.95 17.33
C PHE A 334 -0.75 -19.86 17.86
N SER A 335 -0.47 -18.61 17.52
CA SER A 335 -1.27 -17.45 17.96
C SER A 335 -1.81 -16.70 16.75
N VAL A 336 -3.07 -16.28 16.79
CA VAL A 336 -3.67 -15.41 15.78
C VAL A 336 -3.96 -14.05 16.42
N ILE A 337 -3.43 -12.99 15.80
CA ILE A 337 -3.51 -11.61 16.28
C ILE A 337 -4.26 -10.79 15.22
N PRO A 338 -5.59 -10.63 15.34
CA PRO A 338 -6.31 -9.68 14.48
C PRO A 338 -5.92 -8.25 14.86
N PHE A 339 -5.75 -7.36 13.89
CA PHE A 339 -5.43 -5.96 14.13
C PHE A 339 -6.12 -5.03 13.12
N SER A 340 -6.48 -3.82 13.56
CA SER A 340 -7.09 -2.78 12.71
C SER A 340 -6.05 -1.88 12.04
N PHE A 341 -6.45 -0.76 11.44
CA PHE A 341 -5.51 0.17 10.80
C PHE A 341 -4.47 0.71 11.80
N GLN A 342 -3.19 0.51 11.48
CA GLN A 342 -2.04 0.98 12.25
C GLN A 342 -1.21 1.98 11.45
N ASN A 343 -0.50 2.84 12.17
CA ASN A 343 0.49 3.76 11.61
C ASN A 343 1.78 3.01 11.19
N GLU A 344 2.62 3.67 10.39
CA GLU A 344 3.85 3.08 9.85
C GLU A 344 4.83 2.56 10.90
N ASP A 345 4.82 3.13 12.11
CA ASP A 345 5.69 2.72 13.21
C ASP A 345 5.34 1.33 13.76
N VAL A 346 4.15 0.81 13.44
CA VAL A 346 3.74 -0.57 13.72
C VAL A 346 3.91 -1.46 12.48
N ILE A 347 3.53 -0.96 11.29
CA ILE A 347 3.57 -1.77 10.06
C ILE A 347 5.01 -2.05 9.60
N ALA A 348 5.92 -1.09 9.70
CA ALA A 348 7.31 -1.27 9.31
C ALA A 348 8.02 -2.39 10.11
N PRO A 349 7.98 -2.40 11.46
CA PRO A 349 8.56 -3.50 12.22
C PRO A 349 7.85 -4.84 11.96
N LEU A 350 6.53 -4.82 11.75
CA LEU A 350 5.75 -6.01 11.39
C LEU A 350 6.25 -6.64 10.07
N PHE A 351 6.43 -5.84 9.01
CA PHE A 351 6.95 -6.31 7.73
C PHE A 351 8.40 -6.76 7.82
N PHE A 352 9.24 -6.03 8.56
CA PHE A 352 10.64 -6.41 8.77
C PHE A 352 10.76 -7.78 9.47
N ARG A 353 9.96 -8.01 10.52
CA ARG A 353 10.01 -9.26 11.29
C ARG A 353 9.33 -10.44 10.60
N SER A 354 8.34 -10.23 9.73
CA SER A 354 7.53 -11.31 9.15
C SER A 354 8.33 -12.24 8.23
N ASP A 355 8.41 -13.52 8.54
CA ASP A 355 8.97 -14.57 7.66
C ASP A 355 8.22 -14.64 6.32
N ILE A 356 6.90 -14.42 6.35
CA ILE A 356 6.07 -14.29 5.15
C ILE A 356 5.09 -13.14 5.35
N THR A 357 5.02 -12.25 4.36
CA THR A 357 3.93 -11.26 4.26
C THR A 357 3.07 -11.56 3.05
N CYS A 358 1.81 -11.92 3.28
CA CYS A 358 0.79 -12.08 2.26
C CYS A 358 0.02 -10.76 2.05
N THR A 359 0.01 -10.24 0.83
CA THR A 359 -0.58 -8.95 0.49
C THR A 359 -1.35 -9.00 -0.83
N ARG A 360 -2.16 -7.98 -1.13
CA ARG A 360 -2.78 -7.78 -2.46
C ARG A 360 -1.91 -7.00 -3.45
N SER A 361 -0.64 -6.76 -3.11
CA SER A 361 0.32 -6.02 -3.93
C SER A 361 -0.19 -4.64 -4.40
N GLY A 362 -0.90 -3.91 -3.53
CA GLY A 362 -1.14 -2.49 -3.77
C GLY A 362 0.19 -1.74 -3.85
N GLY A 363 0.34 -0.82 -4.81
CA GLY A 363 1.62 -0.20 -5.15
C GLY A 363 2.44 0.33 -3.97
N GLN A 364 1.84 1.14 -3.09
CA GLN A 364 2.53 1.65 -1.90
C GLN A 364 2.99 0.54 -0.96
N THR A 365 2.13 -0.45 -0.68
CA THR A 365 2.50 -1.61 0.15
C THR A 365 3.62 -2.42 -0.49
N ALA A 366 3.63 -2.54 -1.82
CA ALA A 366 4.67 -3.22 -2.56
C ALA A 366 6.02 -2.50 -2.40
N MET A 367 6.06 -1.17 -2.51
CA MET A 367 7.27 -0.38 -2.26
C MET A 367 7.74 -0.45 -0.80
N GLU A 368 6.81 -0.42 0.16
CA GLU A 368 7.11 -0.60 1.58
C GLU A 368 7.74 -1.97 1.85
N LEU A 369 7.21 -3.04 1.26
CA LEU A 369 7.79 -4.38 1.35
C LEU A 369 9.14 -4.50 0.64
N MET A 370 9.32 -3.87 -0.52
CA MET A 370 10.62 -3.81 -1.19
C MET A 370 11.67 -3.12 -0.30
N CYS A 371 11.27 -2.11 0.46
CA CYS A 371 12.14 -1.38 1.36
C CYS A 371 12.57 -2.21 2.59
N VAL A 372 11.63 -2.92 3.24
CA VAL A 372 11.88 -3.48 4.59
C VAL A 372 11.78 -4.99 4.72
N SER A 373 11.14 -5.69 3.78
CA SER A 373 10.90 -7.13 3.93
C SER A 373 12.21 -7.90 3.83
N THR A 374 12.52 -8.69 4.86
CA THR A 374 13.61 -9.67 4.84
C THR A 374 13.09 -11.10 4.61
N GLY A 375 11.78 -11.31 4.72
CA GLY A 375 11.11 -12.58 4.46
C GLY A 375 10.54 -12.68 3.05
N GLU A 376 9.74 -13.72 2.80
CA GLU A 376 9.06 -13.91 1.53
C GLU A 376 7.85 -12.97 1.38
N ILE A 377 7.64 -12.48 0.15
CA ILE A 377 6.47 -11.68 -0.22
C ILE A 377 5.51 -12.55 -1.02
N TRP A 378 4.32 -12.77 -0.48
CA TRP A 378 3.27 -13.55 -1.13
C TRP A 378 2.13 -12.63 -1.55
N ILE A 379 1.58 -12.89 -2.74
CA ILE A 379 0.57 -12.06 -3.37
C ILE A 379 -0.73 -12.86 -3.45
N HIS A 380 -1.76 -12.37 -2.77
CA HIS A 380 -3.08 -12.96 -2.78
C HIS A 380 -3.75 -12.82 -4.14
N SER A 381 -4.41 -13.89 -4.55
CA SER A 381 -5.26 -13.97 -5.72
C SER A 381 -6.63 -14.54 -5.35
N GLU A 382 -7.67 -13.93 -5.89
CA GLU A 382 -9.08 -14.39 -5.84
C GLU A 382 -9.39 -15.44 -6.93
N ALA A 383 -8.35 -16.01 -7.57
CA ALA A 383 -8.53 -16.94 -8.67
C ALA A 383 -9.17 -18.24 -8.17
N LYS A 384 -10.16 -18.73 -8.92
CA LYS A 384 -10.78 -20.03 -8.63
C LYS A 384 -9.92 -21.17 -9.15
N LYS A 385 -10.15 -22.39 -8.64
CA LYS A 385 -9.47 -23.61 -9.11
C LYS A 385 -9.58 -23.72 -10.64
N GLY A 386 -8.44 -23.93 -11.30
CA GLY A 386 -8.34 -24.02 -12.77
C GLY A 386 -8.17 -22.69 -13.50
N GLN A 387 -8.26 -21.54 -12.81
CA GLN A 387 -7.96 -20.24 -13.40
C GLN A 387 -6.49 -19.87 -13.20
N GLY A 388 -5.93 -19.07 -14.13
CA GLY A 388 -4.58 -18.51 -13.97
C GLY A 388 -4.54 -17.55 -12.78
N LEU A 389 -3.57 -17.68 -11.88
CA LEU A 389 -3.53 -16.90 -10.63
C LEU A 389 -3.57 -15.38 -10.83
N LEU A 390 -2.95 -14.85 -11.89
CA LEU A 390 -3.03 -13.41 -12.21
C LEU A 390 -4.45 -12.94 -12.53
N SER A 391 -5.33 -13.83 -13.00
CA SER A 391 -6.74 -13.49 -13.27
C SER A 391 -7.56 -13.26 -11.99
N GLY A 392 -7.05 -13.65 -10.83
CA GLY A 392 -7.66 -13.32 -9.53
C GLY A 392 -7.16 -12.02 -8.94
N ILE A 393 -6.40 -11.22 -9.69
CA ILE A 393 -5.86 -9.94 -9.24
C ILE A 393 -6.41 -8.83 -10.16
N PRO A 394 -6.87 -7.70 -9.62
CA PRO A 394 -7.21 -6.52 -10.40
C PRO A 394 -6.02 -6.00 -11.21
N GLY A 395 -6.27 -5.32 -12.33
CA GLY A 395 -5.23 -5.04 -13.32
C GLY A 395 -3.99 -4.28 -12.80
N TRP A 396 -4.20 -3.28 -11.93
CA TRP A 396 -3.10 -2.48 -11.37
C TRP A 396 -2.35 -3.18 -10.24
N GLU A 397 -3.05 -3.89 -9.35
CA GLU A 397 -2.43 -4.78 -8.37
C GLU A 397 -1.66 -5.91 -9.09
N GLY A 398 -2.18 -6.41 -10.22
CA GLY A 398 -1.51 -7.40 -11.07
C GLY A 398 -0.26 -6.85 -11.77
N ALA A 399 -0.21 -5.55 -12.03
CA ALA A 399 0.97 -4.86 -12.52
C ALA A 399 2.09 -4.91 -11.47
N SER A 400 1.77 -4.52 -10.24
CA SER A 400 2.66 -4.59 -9.09
C SER A 400 3.06 -6.02 -8.73
N ALA A 401 2.13 -6.97 -8.87
CA ALA A 401 2.40 -8.39 -8.65
C ALA A 401 3.52 -8.89 -9.56
N VAL A 402 3.40 -8.68 -10.88
CA VAL A 402 4.40 -9.10 -11.86
C VAL A 402 5.76 -8.45 -11.60
N TYR A 403 5.77 -7.18 -11.21
CA TYR A 403 7.00 -6.48 -10.82
C TYR A 403 7.68 -7.19 -9.63
N LEU A 404 6.93 -7.42 -8.54
CA LEU A 404 7.45 -8.08 -7.34
C LEU A 404 7.91 -9.52 -7.62
N GLN A 405 7.23 -10.26 -8.49
CA GLN A 405 7.67 -11.60 -8.89
C GLN A 405 9.06 -11.55 -9.52
N LYS A 406 9.30 -10.62 -10.44
CA LYS A 406 10.59 -10.50 -11.15
C LYS A 406 11.70 -9.94 -10.28
N VAL A 407 11.41 -8.91 -9.47
CA VAL A 407 12.44 -8.17 -8.73
C VAL A 407 12.73 -8.78 -7.35
N ARG A 408 11.73 -9.40 -6.72
CA ARG A 408 11.84 -9.92 -5.33
C ARG A 408 11.51 -11.41 -5.21
N GLY A 409 11.24 -12.11 -6.32
CA GLY A 409 10.87 -13.53 -6.29
C GLY A 409 9.54 -13.78 -5.57
N ALA A 410 8.64 -12.80 -5.58
CA ALA A 410 7.33 -12.94 -4.92
C ALA A 410 6.52 -14.11 -5.50
N LYS A 411 5.68 -14.74 -4.67
CA LYS A 411 4.85 -15.88 -5.07
C LYS A 411 3.38 -15.46 -5.09
N ILE A 412 2.66 -15.78 -6.16
CA ILE A 412 1.20 -15.56 -6.21
C ILE A 412 0.53 -16.81 -5.63
N CYS A 413 -0.44 -16.63 -4.74
CA CYS A 413 -1.13 -17.73 -4.08
C CYS A 413 -2.61 -17.42 -3.83
N THR A 414 -3.39 -18.48 -3.64
CA THR A 414 -4.73 -18.42 -3.05
C THR A 414 -4.66 -19.05 -1.65
N PRO A 415 -5.70 -18.95 -0.81
CA PRO A 415 -5.77 -19.70 0.43
C PRO A 415 -5.60 -21.22 0.24
N ASP A 416 -5.97 -21.78 -0.91
CA ASP A 416 -5.84 -23.22 -1.15
C ASP A 416 -4.42 -23.62 -1.60
N THR A 417 -3.74 -22.76 -2.36
CA THR A 417 -2.39 -23.06 -2.87
C THR A 417 -1.30 -22.66 -1.89
N ILE A 418 -1.60 -21.82 -0.90
CA ILE A 418 -0.59 -21.34 0.05
C ILE A 418 0.08 -22.47 0.83
N MET A 419 -0.70 -23.50 1.21
CA MET A 419 -0.20 -24.59 2.04
C MET A 419 0.82 -25.48 1.34
N SER A 420 0.74 -25.68 0.02
CA SER A 420 1.78 -26.43 -0.69
C SER A 420 3.13 -25.70 -0.63
N HIS A 421 3.11 -24.37 -0.74
CA HIS A 421 4.31 -23.55 -0.59
C HIS A 421 4.86 -23.55 0.84
N VAL A 422 3.99 -23.41 1.85
CA VAL A 422 4.41 -23.46 3.26
C VAL A 422 5.01 -24.83 3.59
N ARG A 423 4.34 -25.91 3.22
CA ARG A 423 4.83 -27.28 3.48
C ARG A 423 6.18 -27.53 2.82
N ALA A 424 6.36 -27.12 1.57
CA ALA A 424 7.66 -27.23 0.90
C ALA A 424 8.78 -26.45 1.61
N ALA A 425 8.45 -25.31 2.22
CA ALA A 425 9.42 -24.46 2.93
C ALA A 425 9.71 -24.91 4.37
N TYR A 426 8.78 -25.60 5.04
CA TYR A 426 8.84 -25.84 6.49
C TYR A 426 8.67 -27.32 6.92
N GLN A 427 8.27 -28.24 6.04
CA GLN A 427 8.18 -29.68 6.36
C GLN A 427 9.44 -30.48 5.99
N THR A 428 10.34 -29.92 5.18
CA THR A 428 11.60 -30.57 4.75
C THR A 428 12.75 -30.44 5.76
N GLY A 429 12.48 -30.03 7.01
CA GLY A 429 13.49 -29.79 8.03
C GLY A 429 13.33 -30.65 9.28
N SER A 430 13.66 -31.94 9.19
CA SER A 430 14.48 -32.54 10.26
C SER A 430 15.84 -31.85 10.16
N GLU A 431 16.15 -30.99 11.13
CA GLU A 431 17.48 -30.37 11.33
C GLU A 431 18.16 -29.83 10.07
N GLN A 432 17.81 -28.63 9.60
CA GLN A 432 18.81 -27.75 8.96
C GLN A 432 18.33 -26.29 8.82
N SER A 433 19.19 -25.41 9.36
CA SER A 433 19.44 -23.99 9.08
C SER A 433 18.34 -23.11 8.44
N VAL A 434 18.09 -22.00 9.13
CA VAL A 434 17.54 -20.74 8.59
C VAL A 434 18.11 -20.44 7.20
N PRO A 435 17.28 -20.21 6.16
CA PRO A 435 17.79 -19.89 4.84
C PRO A 435 18.39 -18.48 4.85
N THR A 436 19.71 -18.41 4.95
CA THR A 436 20.48 -17.20 4.67
C THR A 436 20.69 -17.14 3.16
N ARG A 437 19.78 -16.49 2.42
CA ARG A 437 20.09 -16.10 1.04
C ARG A 437 21.09 -14.95 1.11
N ALA A 438 22.37 -15.29 1.02
CA ALA A 438 23.41 -14.37 0.63
C ALA A 438 23.09 -13.89 -0.80
N LEU A 439 22.95 -12.57 -0.95
CA LEU A 439 23.07 -11.90 -2.23
C LEU A 439 24.53 -12.02 -2.66
N GLU A 440 24.83 -12.96 -3.55
CA GLU A 440 26.04 -12.87 -4.35
C GLU A 440 25.81 -11.77 -5.38
N SER A 441 26.56 -10.69 -5.21
CA SER A 441 26.82 -9.67 -6.19
C SER A 441 27.58 -10.29 -7.37
N THR A 442 27.00 -10.26 -8.55
CA THR A 442 27.77 -10.25 -9.80
C THR A 442 27.79 -8.82 -10.33
N ALA A 443 29.00 -8.37 -10.62
CA ALA A 443 29.40 -7.07 -11.13
C ALA A 443 28.68 -6.63 -12.41
#